data_AF-A0A962IG15-F1
#
_entry.id   AF-A0A962IG15-F1
#
_cell.length_a   1.000
_cell.length_b   1.000
_cell.length_c   1.000
_cell.angle_alpha   90.00
_cell.angle_beta   90.00
_cell.angle_gamma   90.00
#
_symmetry.space_group_name_H-M   'P 1'
#
loop_
_entity.id
_entity.type
_entity.pdbx_description
1 polymer ?
#
loop_
_entity_poly.entity_id
_entity_poly.type
_entity_poly.pdbx_seq_one_letter_code
_entity_poly.pdbx_strand_id
1 'polypeptide(L)'
;MYNLRWTDEEKQLARNLFDSCHQAELEHTMAELKRRTADINTPEEMWKLLDDLNQSQREIQYKYGDYRYSQLILLFGRLVREGHLKMEQLEKLSEDKLVYIRRIVD
;
A
#
# COMPACT_ATOMS: atom_id res chain seq x y z
N MET A 1 -8.83 -7.43 16.53
CA MET A 1 -7.41 -7.51 16.95
C MET A 1 -7.17 -6.60 18.16
N TYR A 2 -7.80 -6.87 19.30
CA TYR A 2 -7.58 -6.06 20.50
C TYR A 2 -6.47 -6.72 21.31
N ASN A 3 -5.40 -5.97 21.63
CA ASN A 3 -4.22 -6.35 22.44
C ASN A 3 -2.89 -6.76 21.73
N LEU A 4 -2.69 -6.46 20.44
CA LEU A 4 -1.34 -6.57 19.88
C LEU A 4 -0.45 -5.47 20.49
N ARG A 5 0.56 -5.87 21.26
CA ARG A 5 1.57 -4.94 21.79
C ARG A 5 2.60 -4.66 20.70
N TRP A 6 2.93 -3.40 20.50
CA TRP A 6 3.93 -2.95 19.55
C TRP A 6 5.15 -2.44 20.29
N THR A 7 6.31 -3.07 20.07
CA THR A 7 7.60 -2.52 20.55
C THR A 7 7.99 -1.31 19.72
N ASP A 8 8.95 -0.52 20.21
CA ASP A 8 9.39 0.66 19.47
C ASP A 8 10.15 0.30 18.19
N GLU A 9 10.88 -0.84 18.16
CA GLU A 9 11.49 -1.34 16.93
C GLU A 9 10.43 -1.74 15.89
N GLU A 10 9.36 -2.42 16.32
CA GLU A 10 8.27 -2.83 15.43
C GLU A 10 7.52 -1.63 14.87
N LYS A 11 7.28 -0.60 15.69
CA LYS A 11 6.64 0.65 15.23
C LYS A 11 7.51 1.34 14.18
N GLN A 12 8.82 1.42 14.42
CA GLN A 12 9.75 2.03 13.48
C GLN A 12 9.79 1.26 12.16
N LEU A 13 9.86 -0.07 12.22
CA LEU A 13 9.80 -0.92 11.03
C LEU A 13 8.49 -0.72 10.26
N ALA A 14 7.35 -0.80 10.96
CA ALA A 14 6.05 -0.67 10.33
C ALA A 14 5.85 0.71 9.71
N ARG A 15 6.33 1.76 10.36
CA ARG A 15 6.31 3.11 9.79
C ARG A 15 7.14 3.19 8.50
N ASN A 16 8.35 2.64 8.51
CA ASN A 16 9.23 2.65 7.34
C ASN A 16 8.62 1.86 6.16
N LEU A 17 8.04 0.69 6.42
CA LEU A 17 7.38 -0.11 5.39
C LEU A 17 6.13 0.60 4.85
N PHE A 18 5.32 1.18 5.73
CA PHE A 18 4.15 1.97 5.35
C PHE A 18 4.53 3.12 4.41
N ASP A 19 5.49 3.96 4.84
CA ASP A 19 5.93 5.13 4.06
C ASP A 19 6.56 4.70 2.73
N SER A 20 7.38 3.63 2.74
CA SER A 20 8.03 3.11 1.53
C SER A 20 7.04 2.53 0.52
N CYS A 21 6.05 1.74 0.96
CA CYS A 21 5.03 1.20 0.07
C CYS A 21 4.14 2.30 -0.50
N HIS A 22 3.74 3.27 0.34
CA HIS A 22 2.95 4.42 -0.10
C HIS A 22 3.68 5.23 -1.17
N GLN A 23 4.96 5.54 -0.93
CA GLN A 23 5.79 6.26 -1.88
C GLN A 23 5.97 5.48 -3.19
N ALA A 24 6.23 4.18 -3.12
CA ALA A 24 6.39 3.34 -4.29
C ALA A 24 5.12 3.28 -5.16
N GLU A 25 3.93 3.20 -4.56
CA GLU A 25 2.66 3.24 -5.30
C GLU A 25 2.39 4.60 -5.97
N LEU A 26 2.76 5.71 -5.29
CA LEU A 26 2.69 7.04 -5.89
C LEU A 26 3.65 7.19 -7.07
N GLU A 27 4.89 6.69 -6.93
CA GLU A 27 5.89 6.69 -8.00
C GLU A 27 5.47 5.84 -9.20
N HIS A 28 4.89 4.66 -8.94
CA HIS A 28 4.31 3.82 -9.97
C HIS A 28 3.18 4.54 -10.71
N THR A 29 2.25 5.17 -9.98
CA THR A 29 1.15 5.96 -10.57
C THR A 29 1.68 7.11 -11.43
N MET A 30 2.70 7.81 -10.95
CA MET A 30 3.36 8.88 -11.70
C MET A 30 4.06 8.38 -12.96
N ALA A 31 4.72 7.22 -12.90
CA ALA A 31 5.38 6.60 -14.05
C ALA A 31 4.36 6.18 -15.11
N GLU A 32 3.26 5.56 -14.69
CA GLU A 32 2.19 5.13 -15.59
C GLU A 32 1.49 6.33 -16.24
N LEU A 33 1.28 7.42 -15.48
CA LEU A 33 0.80 8.68 -16.03
C LEU A 33 1.71 9.19 -17.15
N LYS A 34 3.00 9.33 -16.89
CA LYS A 34 3.98 9.80 -17.89
C LYS A 34 3.99 8.92 -19.14
N ARG A 35 3.91 7.60 -18.96
CA ARG A 35 3.85 6.63 -20.06
C ARG A 35 2.61 6.86 -20.92
N ARG A 36 1.43 6.92 -20.30
CA ARG A 36 0.15 7.05 -21.03
C ARG A 36 -0.02 8.41 -21.69
N THR A 37 0.50 9.48 -21.10
CA THR A 37 0.43 10.82 -21.71
C THR A 37 1.16 10.93 -23.05
N ALA A 38 2.18 10.09 -23.30
CA ALA A 38 2.88 10.07 -24.58
C ALA A 38 2.01 9.54 -25.73
N ASP A 39 0.97 8.76 -25.42
CA ASP A 39 0.14 8.05 -26.38
C ASP A 39 -1.26 8.69 -26.56
N ILE A 40 -1.57 9.79 -25.87
CA ILE A 40 -2.87 10.49 -25.98
C ILE A 40 -2.89 11.28 -27.28
N ASN A 41 -3.85 10.97 -28.15
CA ASN A 41 -4.04 11.65 -29.43
C ASN A 41 -5.40 12.36 -29.53
N THR A 42 -6.31 12.11 -28.58
CA THR A 42 -7.68 12.64 -28.61
C THR A 42 -8.13 13.20 -27.25
N PRO A 43 -9.08 14.15 -27.22
CA PRO A 43 -9.69 14.62 -25.98
C PRO A 43 -10.38 13.51 -25.18
N GLU A 44 -10.99 12.53 -25.84
CA GLU A 44 -11.66 11.40 -25.18
C GLU A 44 -10.66 10.54 -24.40
N GLU A 45 -9.48 10.26 -24.98
CA GLU A 45 -8.39 9.55 -24.31
C GLU A 45 -7.83 10.37 -23.13
N MET A 46 -7.73 11.69 -23.27
CA MET A 46 -7.33 12.58 -22.20
C MET A 46 -8.28 12.50 -20.99
N TRP A 47 -9.60 12.56 -21.23
CA TRP A 47 -10.58 12.46 -20.15
C TRP A 47 -10.60 11.08 -19.51
N LYS A 48 -10.46 10.01 -20.29
CA LYS A 48 -10.33 8.65 -19.77
C LYS A 48 -9.11 8.52 -18.85
N LEU A 49 -7.97 9.13 -19.22
CA LEU A 49 -6.80 9.13 -18.35
C LEU A 49 -7.05 9.88 -17.04
N LEU A 50 -7.77 11.01 -17.07
CA LEU A 50 -8.13 11.74 -15.85
C LEU A 50 -9.00 10.88 -14.92
N ASP A 51 -9.96 10.14 -15.47
CA ASP A 51 -10.81 9.24 -14.69
C ASP A 51 -10.00 8.10 -14.04
N ASP A 52 -9.08 7.49 -14.80
CA ASP A 52 -8.17 6.46 -14.31
C ASP A 52 -7.28 6.98 -13.18
N LEU A 53 -6.77 8.22 -13.28
CA LEU A 53 -5.99 8.88 -12.23
C LEU A 53 -6.81 9.15 -10.97
N ASN A 54 -8.04 9.65 -11.13
CA ASN A 54 -8.93 9.90 -10.00
C ASN A 54 -9.28 8.61 -9.27
N GLN A 55 -9.44 7.50 -10.00
CA GLN A 55 -9.63 6.18 -9.39
C GLN A 55 -8.40 5.74 -8.61
N SER A 56 -7.21 5.83 -9.22
CA SER A 56 -5.94 5.49 -8.56
C SER A 56 -5.72 6.31 -7.28
N GLN A 57 -6.02 7.62 -7.33
CA GLN A 57 -5.93 8.49 -6.16
C GLN A 57 -6.85 8.04 -5.03
N ARG A 58 -8.11 7.70 -5.32
CA ARG A 58 -9.07 7.21 -4.30
C ARG A 58 -8.60 5.90 -3.70
N GLU A 59 -8.06 4.98 -4.50
CA GLU A 59 -7.56 3.70 -4.02
C GLU A 59 -6.37 3.85 -3.08
N ILE A 60 -5.40 4.70 -3.44
CA ILE A 60 -4.24 5.02 -2.58
C ILE A 60 -4.71 5.70 -1.30
N GLN A 61 -5.60 6.69 -1.37
CA GLN A 61 -6.14 7.35 -0.18
C GLN A 61 -6.92 6.39 0.72
N TYR A 62 -7.69 5.47 0.15
CA TYR A 62 -8.40 4.46 0.94
C TYR A 62 -7.42 3.49 1.62
N LYS A 63 -6.36 3.09 0.92
CA LYS A 63 -5.35 2.15 1.42
C LYS A 63 -4.48 2.76 2.52
N TYR A 64 -4.03 4.01 2.36
CA TYR A 64 -3.06 4.66 3.26
C TYR A 64 -3.67 5.76 4.15
N GLY A 65 -4.96 6.07 4.01
CA GLY A 65 -5.60 7.17 4.74
C GLY A 65 -5.79 6.92 6.24
N ASP A 66 -5.65 5.68 6.71
CA ASP A 66 -5.86 5.30 8.11
C ASP A 66 -4.59 4.69 8.73
N TYR A 67 -3.71 5.56 9.23
CA TYR A 67 -2.52 5.14 9.96
C TYR A 67 -2.85 4.85 11.43
N ARG A 68 -3.32 3.64 11.71
CA ARG A 68 -3.48 3.10 13.07
C ARG A 68 -2.88 1.71 13.14
N TYR A 69 -2.20 1.38 14.25
CA TYR A 69 -1.54 0.07 14.41
C TYR A 69 -2.47 -1.14 14.26
N SER A 70 -3.75 -1.01 14.61
CA SER A 70 -4.76 -2.06 14.38
C SER A 70 -5.10 -2.25 12.89
N GLN A 71 -4.95 -1.20 12.08
CA GLN A 71 -5.16 -1.22 10.63
C GLN A 71 -3.90 -1.66 9.89
N LEU A 72 -2.70 -1.40 10.43
CA LEU A 72 -1.44 -1.78 9.79
C LEU A 72 -1.33 -3.28 9.51
N ILE A 73 -1.86 -4.14 10.38
CA ILE A 73 -1.89 -5.59 10.13
C ILE A 73 -2.75 -5.92 8.90
N LEU A 74 -3.91 -5.27 8.78
CA LEU A 74 -4.81 -5.46 7.63
C LEU A 74 -4.17 -4.92 6.35
N LEU A 75 -3.55 -3.75 6.43
CA LEU A 75 -2.85 -3.11 5.34
C LEU A 75 -1.66 -3.97 4.87
N PHE A 76 -0.80 -4.45 5.76
CA PHE A 76 0.34 -5.29 5.37
C PHE A 76 -0.10 -6.60 4.74
N GLY A 77 -1.15 -7.25 5.26
CA GLY A 77 -1.73 -8.43 4.61
C GLY A 77 -2.21 -8.13 3.18
N ARG A 78 -2.91 -7.00 3.00
CA ARG A 78 -3.34 -6.54 1.68
C ARG A 78 -2.15 -6.24 0.75
N LEU A 79 -1.14 -5.51 1.23
CA LEU A 79 0.05 -5.14 0.45
C LEU A 79 0.86 -6.37 0.04
N VAL A 80 0.94 -7.39 0.89
CA VAL A 80 1.59 -8.66 0.53
C VAL A 80 0.80 -9.39 -0.54
N ARG A 81 -0.52 -9.48 -0.39
CA ARG A 81 -1.38 -10.12 -1.39
C ARG A 81 -1.35 -9.41 -2.75
N GLU A 82 -1.23 -8.08 -2.75
CA GLU A 82 -1.11 -7.25 -3.95
C GLU A 82 0.32 -7.19 -4.51
N GLY A 83 1.30 -7.79 -3.82
CA GLY A 83 2.71 -7.84 -4.26
C GLY A 83 3.51 -6.54 -4.02
N HIS A 84 2.95 -5.57 -3.31
CA HIS A 84 3.63 -4.32 -2.93
C HIS A 84 4.60 -4.47 -1.75
N LEU A 85 4.48 -5.57 -1.00
CA LEU A 85 5.31 -5.89 0.15
C LEU A 85 5.60 -7.38 0.16
N LYS A 86 6.78 -7.79 0.62
CA LYS A 86 7.10 -9.22 0.77
C LYS A 86 7.05 -9.65 2.24
N MET A 87 6.68 -10.91 2.49
CA MET A 87 6.61 -11.43 3.87
C MET A 87 7.95 -11.36 4.60
N GLU A 88 9.06 -11.52 3.89
CA GLU A 88 10.42 -11.43 4.44
C GLU A 88 10.72 -10.04 5.00
N GLN A 89 10.11 -8.98 4.45
CA GLN A 89 10.28 -7.62 4.96
C GLN A 89 9.57 -7.41 6.31
N LEU A 90 8.67 -8.30 6.69
CA LEU A 90 7.91 -8.27 7.94
C LEU A 90 8.50 -9.19 9.02
N GLU A 91 9.56 -9.94 8.75
CA GLU A 91 10.10 -11.00 9.62
C GLU A 91 10.45 -10.56 11.05
N LYS A 92 10.71 -9.26 11.24
CA LYS A 92 11.04 -8.65 12.54
C LYS A 92 9.81 -8.30 13.38
N LEU A 93 8.60 -8.43 12.84
CA LEU A 93 7.38 -8.37 13.62
C LEU A 93 7.20 -9.65 14.44
N SER A 94 6.60 -9.54 15.61
CA SER A 94 6.28 -10.69 16.43
C SER A 94 5.31 -11.65 15.73
N GLU A 95 5.43 -12.93 16.07
CA GLU A 95 4.70 -14.02 15.42
C GLU A 95 3.17 -13.90 15.52
N ASP A 96 2.65 -13.34 16.62
CA ASP A 96 1.22 -13.05 16.77
C ASP A 96 0.70 -12.08 15.70
N LYS A 97 1.49 -11.09 15.28
CA LYS A 97 1.17 -10.18 14.17
C LYS A 97 1.27 -10.89 12.83
N LEU A 98 2.35 -11.65 12.60
CA LEU A 98 2.60 -12.38 11.36
C LEU A 98 1.51 -13.40 11.04
N VAL A 99 0.97 -14.08 12.07
CA VAL A 99 -0.16 -15.01 11.90
C VAL A 99 -1.39 -14.29 11.33
N TYR A 100 -1.71 -13.08 11.80
CA TYR A 100 -2.83 -12.33 11.24
C TYR A 100 -2.58 -11.87 9.81
N ILE A 101 -1.35 -11.45 9.50
CA ILE A 101 -0.98 -11.02 8.14
C ILE A 101 -1.14 -12.20 7.17
N ARG A 102 -0.59 -13.38 7.50
CA ARG A 102 -0.70 -14.58 6.65
C ARG A 102 -2.15 -14.97 6.34
N ARG A 103 -3.05 -14.91 7.33
CA ARG A 103 -4.48 -15.18 7.15
C ARG A 103 -5.20 -14.26 6.16
N ILE A 104 -4.63 -13.10 5.85
CA ILE A 104 -5.19 -12.14 4.88
C ILE A 104 -4.58 -12.33 3.49
N VAL A 105 -3.35 -12.87 3.45
CA VAL A 105 -2.62 -13.21 2.23
C VAL A 105 -3.21 -14.45 1.58
N ASP A 106 -3.54 -15.46 2.39
CA ASP A 106 -4.26 -16.69 1.99
C ASP A 106 -5.64 -16.38 1.37
#